data_AF-A0A961CZB7-F1
#
_entry.id   AF-A0A961CZB7-F1
#
_cell.length_a   1.000
_cell.length_b   1.000
_cell.length_c   1.000
_cell.angle_alpha   90.00
_cell.angle_beta   90.00
_cell.angle_gamma   90.00
#
_symmetry.space_group_name_H-M   'P 1'
#
loop_
_entity.id
_entity.type
_entity.pdbx_description
1 polymer ?
#
loop_
_entity_poly.entity_id
_entity_poly.type
_entity_poly.pdbx_seq_one_letter_code
_entity_poly.pdbx_strand_id
1 'polypeptide(L)'
;MAIPAPASRPPTDAALSRRSLLLGGTGLALGATALAACTTSSDPSVPEATGAGGALLAAFPQGAPHVPVGVPTRLPYLITDDEGVPLDVIDGAVPFEVSRNGEVVATYEVEPRSEGIPRGYLPLINTFDDEGVYDITATYDGATMTSQLQVFPQSEVVSPVVGQQLPSAPTPTTEKSFDVDPICTLVPQCPFHTVNLEDALGGDKPIVLLVATPAYCQTAFCGPTLGNLVDLAEGRDDLTVIHAEVYQRPAEAGGDLANAPLA
;
A
#
# COMPACT_ATOMS: atom_id res chain seq x y z
N MET A 1 29.55 57.33 22.68
CA MET A 1 29.69 57.34 21.21
C MET A 1 28.81 56.20 20.70
N ALA A 2 27.83 56.52 19.84
CA ALA A 2 26.59 55.76 19.68
C ALA A 2 26.65 54.63 18.64
N ILE A 3 25.80 53.63 18.86
CA ILE A 3 25.49 52.47 18.02
C ILE A 3 24.57 52.90 16.85
N PRO A 4 24.79 52.45 15.60
CA PRO A 4 23.84 52.71 14.52
C PRO A 4 22.69 51.67 14.50
N ALA A 5 21.47 52.18 14.32
CA ALA A 5 20.23 51.41 14.21
C ALA A 5 20.01 50.85 12.79
N PRO A 6 19.25 49.74 12.64
CA PRO A 6 18.93 49.15 11.34
C PRO A 6 17.75 49.84 10.63
N ALA A 7 17.78 49.83 9.29
CA ALA A 7 16.79 50.43 8.42
C ALA A 7 15.51 49.58 8.29
N SER A 8 14.36 50.25 8.33
CA SER A 8 12.99 49.73 8.23
C SER A 8 12.57 49.40 6.79
N ARG A 9 11.83 48.29 6.61
CA ARG A 9 11.19 47.85 5.36
C ARG A 9 9.67 48.12 5.43
N PRO A 10 9.02 48.73 4.42
CA PRO A 10 7.57 48.95 4.40
C PRO A 10 6.78 47.75 3.82
N PRO A 11 5.44 47.72 3.98
CA PRO A 11 4.66 46.50 4.19
C PRO A 11 3.96 45.92 2.95
N THR A 12 3.42 44.72 3.18
CA THR A 12 2.58 43.80 2.39
C THR A 12 1.24 44.36 1.92
N ASP A 13 0.81 43.92 0.73
CA ASP A 13 -0.57 43.74 0.24
C ASP A 13 -0.47 42.94 -1.09
N ALA A 14 -1.36 42.05 -1.54
CA ALA A 14 -2.63 41.55 -1.07
C ALA A 14 -2.85 40.16 -1.72
N ALA A 15 -3.63 39.32 -1.05
CA ALA A 15 -4.09 38.03 -1.55
C ALA A 15 -4.98 38.19 -2.80
N LEU A 16 -4.79 37.34 -3.81
CA LEU A 16 -5.75 37.18 -4.90
C LEU A 16 -6.30 35.75 -4.90
N SER A 17 -7.60 35.69 -4.62
CA SER A 17 -8.44 34.52 -4.45
C SER A 17 -8.74 33.82 -5.78
N ARG A 18 -8.82 32.48 -5.71
CA ARG A 18 -9.23 31.58 -6.79
C ARG A 18 -10.73 31.74 -7.07
N ARG A 19 -11.13 32.76 -7.85
CA ARG A 19 -12.44 32.82 -8.52
C ARG A 19 -12.49 34.00 -9.48
N SER A 20 -12.23 33.76 -10.76
CA SER A 20 -12.72 34.53 -11.92
C SER A 20 -12.31 33.74 -13.17
N LEU A 21 -13.18 32.86 -13.66
CA LEU A 21 -14.17 33.14 -14.72
C LEU A 21 -13.55 33.05 -16.12
N LEU A 22 -13.61 31.83 -16.65
CA LEU A 22 -13.58 31.50 -18.07
C LEU A 22 -14.72 32.22 -18.79
N LEU A 23 -14.43 33.31 -19.50
CA LEU A 23 -15.29 33.91 -20.51
C LEU A 23 -14.37 34.55 -21.57
N GLY A 24 -14.27 33.92 -22.74
CA GLY A 24 -13.49 34.41 -23.86
C GLY A 24 -13.84 33.67 -25.14
N GLY A 25 -15.01 33.98 -25.71
CA GLY A 25 -15.32 33.62 -27.10
C GLY A 25 -14.85 34.71 -28.06
N THR A 26 -14.28 34.31 -29.20
CA THR A 26 -14.83 34.50 -30.56
C THR A 26 -13.74 34.59 -31.64
N GLY A 27 -13.94 33.82 -32.72
CA GLY A 27 -13.65 34.24 -34.10
C GLY A 27 -12.33 33.78 -34.73
N LEU A 28 -12.41 32.83 -35.67
CA LEU A 28 -12.37 33.09 -37.12
C LEU A 28 -12.27 31.77 -37.92
N ALA A 29 -13.03 31.72 -39.02
CA ALA A 29 -13.17 30.59 -39.92
C ALA A 29 -12.07 30.53 -40.99
N LEU A 30 -11.72 29.33 -41.47
CA LEU A 30 -11.85 28.87 -42.87
C LEU A 30 -10.99 27.62 -43.16
N GLY A 31 -11.68 26.50 -43.44
CA GLY A 31 -11.41 25.45 -44.44
C GLY A 31 -10.02 24.82 -44.63
N ALA A 32 -9.93 23.49 -44.41
CA ALA A 32 -9.26 22.54 -45.32
C ALA A 32 -9.63 21.07 -44.99
N THR A 33 -10.20 20.40 -45.98
CA THR A 33 -10.10 18.98 -46.38
C THR A 33 -9.77 17.85 -45.39
N ALA A 34 -10.60 16.81 -45.49
CA ALA A 34 -10.58 15.49 -44.88
C ALA A 34 -9.24 14.74 -44.81
N LEU A 35 -9.02 14.09 -43.66
CA LEU A 35 -8.47 12.73 -43.52
C LEU A 35 -9.10 12.11 -42.27
N ALA A 36 -10.09 11.23 -42.46
CA ALA A 36 -10.60 10.36 -41.40
C ALA A 36 -9.57 9.25 -41.17
N ALA A 37 -8.72 9.42 -40.16
CA ALA A 37 -7.95 8.34 -39.57
C ALA A 37 -8.72 7.84 -38.34
N CYS A 38 -9.47 6.75 -38.50
CA CYS A 38 -9.97 5.99 -37.36
C CYS A 38 -8.79 5.23 -36.76
N THR A 39 -8.11 5.83 -35.79
CA THR A 39 -7.28 5.09 -34.83
C THR A 39 -8.17 4.74 -33.66
N THR A 40 -8.61 3.48 -33.58
CA THR A 40 -9.21 2.94 -32.35
C THR A 40 -8.07 2.69 -31.38
N SER A 41 -7.70 3.74 -30.64
CA SER A 41 -6.93 3.57 -29.41
C SER A 41 -7.91 3.03 -28.37
N SER A 42 -7.76 1.75 -28.03
CA SER A 42 -8.40 1.16 -26.86
C SER A 42 -7.73 1.78 -25.63
N ASP A 43 -8.30 2.87 -25.11
CA ASP A 43 -8.01 3.31 -23.75
C ASP A 43 -8.52 2.26 -22.77
N PRO A 44 -7.72 1.83 -21.77
CA PRO A 44 -8.22 0.99 -20.70
C PRO A 44 -9.31 1.79 -19.97
N SER A 45 -10.55 1.29 -20.07
CA SER A 45 -11.69 1.89 -19.41
C SER A 45 -11.49 1.73 -17.90
N VAL A 46 -11.27 2.85 -17.20
CA VAL A 46 -11.46 2.91 -15.75
C VAL A 46 -12.93 2.52 -15.49
N PRO A 47 -13.23 1.52 -14.67
CA PRO A 47 -14.61 1.17 -14.37
C PRO A 47 -15.30 2.38 -13.73
N GLU A 48 -16.40 2.81 -14.33
CA GLU A 48 -17.28 3.83 -13.77
C GLU A 48 -18.02 3.19 -12.59
N ALA A 49 -17.78 3.69 -11.37
CA ALA A 49 -18.47 3.23 -10.17
C ALA A 49 -19.96 3.57 -10.29
N THR A 50 -20.80 2.58 -10.57
CA THR A 50 -22.26 2.73 -10.60
C THR A 50 -22.84 2.44 -9.22
N GLY A 51 -22.63 3.36 -8.29
CA GLY A 51 -23.26 3.36 -6.98
C GLY A 51 -23.04 4.69 -6.27
N ALA A 52 -24.08 5.28 -5.69
CA ALA A 52 -23.89 6.29 -4.66
C ALA A 52 -23.39 5.56 -3.41
N GLY A 53 -22.07 5.59 -3.20
CA GLY A 53 -21.36 4.85 -2.15
C GLY A 53 -19.86 4.88 -2.44
N GLY A 54 -19.03 4.67 -1.42
CA GLY A 54 -17.57 4.68 -1.59
C GLY A 54 -17.02 3.53 -2.44
N ALA A 55 -15.73 3.25 -2.34
CA ALA A 55 -15.03 2.27 -3.14
C ALA A 55 -14.39 1.15 -2.29
N LEU A 56 -14.22 -0.02 -2.91
CA LEU A 56 -13.47 -1.13 -2.36
C LEU A 56 -12.03 -1.11 -2.92
N LEU A 57 -11.09 -0.59 -2.14
CA LEU A 57 -9.70 -0.41 -2.55
C LEU A 57 -8.84 -1.60 -2.15
N ALA A 58 -8.11 -2.16 -3.11
CA ALA A 58 -7.10 -3.18 -2.85
C ALA A 58 -5.85 -2.56 -2.20
N ALA A 59 -5.49 -3.01 -0.99
CA ALA A 59 -4.29 -2.57 -0.27
C ALA A 59 -3.10 -3.54 -0.48
N PHE A 60 -2.94 -4.02 -1.70
CA PHE A 60 -1.88 -4.94 -2.12
C PHE A 60 -1.46 -4.66 -3.58
N PRO A 61 -0.28 -5.11 -4.03
CA PRO A 61 0.22 -4.79 -5.37
C PRO A 61 -0.75 -5.20 -6.48
N GLN A 62 -1.08 -4.24 -7.37
CA GLN A 62 -1.91 -4.47 -8.56
C GLN A 62 -1.09 -4.47 -9.86
N GLY A 63 0.13 -3.92 -9.84
CA GLY A 63 0.99 -3.75 -11.02
C GLY A 63 1.95 -4.91 -11.30
N ALA A 64 1.93 -5.96 -10.48
CA ALA A 64 2.80 -7.13 -10.61
C ALA A 64 2.04 -8.41 -10.22
N PRO A 65 2.44 -9.58 -10.74
CA PRO A 65 1.88 -10.87 -10.31
C PRO A 65 2.00 -11.06 -8.80
N HIS A 66 0.87 -11.08 -8.10
CA HIS A 66 0.82 -11.11 -6.64
C HIS A 66 -0.06 -12.23 -6.08
N VAL A 67 -1.21 -12.52 -6.70
CA VAL A 67 -2.18 -13.49 -6.20
C VAL A 67 -2.09 -14.80 -6.99
N PRO A 68 -1.54 -15.88 -6.41
CA PRO A 68 -1.39 -17.16 -7.08
C PRO A 68 -2.68 -18.00 -7.06
N VAL A 69 -2.81 -18.90 -8.03
CA VAL A 69 -3.76 -20.02 -7.97
C VAL A 69 -3.36 -21.04 -6.89
N GLY A 70 -4.34 -21.72 -6.29
CA GLY A 70 -4.17 -22.92 -5.48
C GLY A 70 -3.56 -22.73 -4.09
N VAL A 71 -3.28 -21.50 -3.67
CA VAL A 71 -2.69 -21.19 -2.35
C VAL A 71 -3.55 -20.16 -1.60
N PRO A 72 -3.82 -20.36 -0.30
CA PRO A 72 -4.51 -19.36 0.51
C PRO A 72 -3.79 -18.01 0.46
N THR A 73 -4.51 -16.98 0.03
CA THR A 73 -3.98 -15.62 -0.09
C THR A 73 -4.79 -14.67 0.78
N ARG A 74 -4.10 -13.84 1.57
CA ARG A 74 -4.69 -12.77 2.37
C ARG A 74 -4.70 -11.47 1.57
N LEU A 75 -5.88 -10.96 1.28
CA LEU A 75 -6.15 -9.79 0.46
C LEU A 75 -6.73 -8.67 1.34
N PRO A 76 -5.90 -7.72 1.81
CA PRO A 76 -6.39 -6.59 2.59
C PRO A 76 -7.15 -5.61 1.68
N TYR A 77 -8.40 -5.35 2.00
CA TYR A 77 -9.23 -4.33 1.37
C TYR A 77 -9.52 -3.16 2.32
N LEU A 78 -9.60 -1.96 1.76
CA LEU A 78 -10.10 -0.76 2.43
C LEU A 78 -11.45 -0.38 1.83
N ILE A 79 -12.32 0.16 2.66
CA ILE A 79 -13.55 0.84 2.22
C ILE A 79 -13.29 2.34 2.26
N THR A 80 -13.75 3.08 1.27
CA THR A 80 -13.70 4.55 1.29
C THR A 80 -15.07 5.16 1.56
N ASP A 81 -15.07 6.45 1.91
CA ASP A 81 -16.24 7.30 1.73
C ASP A 81 -16.45 7.69 0.25
N ASP A 82 -17.44 8.55 0.00
CA ASP A 82 -17.80 9.08 -1.31
C ASP A 82 -16.77 10.06 -1.90
N GLU A 83 -15.89 10.61 -1.04
CA GLU A 83 -14.74 11.43 -1.46
C GLU A 83 -13.51 10.58 -1.82
N GLY A 84 -13.59 9.25 -1.64
CA GLY A 84 -12.51 8.31 -1.91
C GLY A 84 -11.48 8.21 -0.78
N VAL A 85 -11.79 8.73 0.41
CA VAL A 85 -10.93 8.64 1.59
C VAL A 85 -11.20 7.32 2.32
N PRO A 86 -10.17 6.47 2.55
CA PRO A 86 -10.34 5.24 3.31
C PRO A 86 -10.87 5.49 4.72
N LEU A 87 -11.84 4.69 5.15
CA LEU A 87 -12.43 4.76 6.48
C LEU A 87 -11.41 4.39 7.55
N ASP A 88 -11.35 5.17 8.63
CA ASP A 88 -10.50 4.88 9.79
C ASP A 88 -11.04 3.68 10.59
N VAL A 89 -12.36 3.54 10.65
CA VAL A 89 -13.05 2.44 11.36
C VAL A 89 -14.08 1.82 10.42
N ILE A 90 -14.14 0.48 10.42
CA ILE A 90 -15.14 -0.32 9.74
C ILE A 90 -15.90 -1.06 10.84
N ASP A 91 -17.21 -0.85 10.90
CA ASP A 91 -18.06 -1.36 11.98
C ASP A 91 -18.62 -2.74 11.63
N GLY A 92 -18.18 -3.74 12.39
CA GLY A 92 -18.68 -5.12 12.27
C GLY A 92 -18.20 -5.86 11.03
N ALA A 93 -18.59 -7.14 10.95
CA ALA A 93 -18.29 -8.00 9.81
C ALA A 93 -18.93 -7.45 8.52
N VAL A 94 -18.19 -7.57 7.42
CA VAL A 94 -18.63 -7.13 6.10
C VAL A 94 -18.84 -8.34 5.19
N PRO A 95 -20.02 -8.50 4.56
CA PRO A 95 -20.25 -9.51 3.55
C PRO A 95 -19.37 -9.28 2.31
N PHE A 96 -18.68 -10.32 1.87
CA PHE A 96 -17.91 -10.37 0.64
C PHE A 96 -18.42 -11.47 -0.28
N GLU A 97 -18.49 -11.18 -1.57
CA GLU A 97 -18.71 -12.16 -2.64
C GLU A 97 -17.49 -12.17 -3.56
N VAL A 98 -17.00 -13.37 -3.87
CA VAL A 98 -15.99 -13.61 -4.89
C VAL A 98 -16.73 -14.18 -6.09
N SER A 99 -16.63 -13.53 -7.24
CA SER A 99 -17.29 -13.97 -8.45
C SER A 99 -16.34 -14.04 -9.64
N ARG A 100 -16.67 -14.90 -10.60
CA ARG A 100 -15.94 -15.07 -11.85
C ARG A 100 -16.95 -15.27 -12.97
N ASN A 101 -16.77 -14.56 -14.08
CA ASN A 101 -17.70 -14.60 -15.22
C ASN A 101 -19.16 -14.35 -14.84
N GLY A 102 -19.40 -13.51 -13.82
CA GLY A 102 -20.74 -13.20 -13.31
C GLY A 102 -21.36 -14.24 -12.39
N GLU A 103 -20.65 -15.32 -12.05
CA GLU A 103 -21.09 -16.34 -11.10
C GLU A 103 -20.37 -16.18 -9.76
N VAL A 104 -21.11 -16.16 -8.65
CA VAL A 104 -20.55 -16.15 -7.30
C VAL A 104 -19.97 -17.53 -6.99
N VAL A 105 -18.66 -17.58 -6.75
CA VAL A 105 -17.91 -18.82 -6.46
C VAL A 105 -17.61 -18.99 -4.98
N ALA A 106 -17.60 -17.90 -4.20
CA ALA A 106 -17.44 -17.95 -2.75
C ALA A 106 -18.08 -16.73 -2.07
N THR A 107 -18.50 -16.90 -0.82
CA THR A 107 -19.06 -15.84 0.02
C THR A 107 -18.43 -15.87 1.40
N TYR A 108 -18.20 -14.70 2.00
CA TYR A 108 -17.52 -14.54 3.28
C TYR A 108 -18.20 -13.48 4.15
N GLU A 109 -18.08 -13.63 5.46
CA GLU A 109 -18.26 -12.55 6.43
C GLU A 109 -16.86 -12.17 6.94
N VAL A 110 -16.38 -10.98 6.58
CA VAL A 110 -14.99 -10.56 6.84
C VAL A 110 -14.96 -9.59 8.00
N GLU A 111 -14.30 -10.00 9.08
CA GLU A 111 -14.11 -9.15 10.27
C GLU A 111 -13.00 -8.11 10.03
N PRO A 112 -13.24 -6.83 10.34
CA PRO A 112 -12.25 -5.78 10.14
C PRO A 112 -11.11 -5.88 11.15
N ARG A 113 -9.94 -5.36 10.76
CA ARG A 113 -8.76 -5.20 11.59
C ARG A 113 -8.45 -3.71 11.71
N SER A 114 -8.52 -3.17 12.92
CA SER A 114 -8.33 -1.73 13.18
C SER A 114 -7.51 -1.46 14.45
N GLU A 115 -7.13 -2.49 15.20
CA GLU A 115 -6.39 -2.33 16.45
C GLU A 115 -4.93 -1.90 16.19
N GLY A 116 -4.51 -0.81 16.84
CA GLY A 116 -3.12 -0.34 16.81
C GLY A 116 -2.62 0.14 15.45
N ILE A 117 -3.52 0.51 14.53
CA ILE A 117 -3.19 0.94 13.16
C ILE A 117 -4.02 2.17 12.76
N PRO A 118 -3.57 2.98 11.79
CA PRO A 118 -4.20 4.27 11.51
C PRO A 118 -5.57 4.16 10.81
N ARG A 119 -5.90 2.99 10.25
CA ARG A 119 -7.20 2.73 9.62
C ARG A 119 -7.53 1.25 9.54
N GLY A 120 -8.82 0.96 9.55
CA GLY A 120 -9.36 -0.38 9.41
C GLY A 120 -9.12 -0.99 8.04
N TYR A 121 -8.87 -2.29 7.99
CA TYR A 121 -8.85 -3.07 6.75
C TYR A 121 -9.56 -4.41 6.91
N LEU A 122 -10.01 -4.97 5.80
CA LEU A 122 -10.76 -6.22 5.71
C LEU A 122 -9.86 -7.28 5.08
N PRO A 123 -9.33 -8.25 5.84
CA PRO A 123 -8.46 -9.30 5.31
C PRO A 123 -9.29 -10.43 4.70
N LEU A 124 -9.74 -10.28 3.46
CA LEU A 124 -10.33 -11.40 2.72
C LEU A 124 -9.28 -12.50 2.55
N ILE A 125 -9.56 -13.71 3.00
CA ILE A 125 -8.69 -14.87 2.77
C ILE A 125 -9.41 -15.81 1.82
N ASN A 126 -8.83 -16.04 0.64
CA ASN A 126 -9.39 -16.93 -0.37
C ASN A 126 -8.30 -17.80 -0.99
N THR A 127 -8.67 -19.01 -1.43
CA THR A 127 -7.86 -19.83 -2.33
C THR A 127 -8.57 -19.83 -3.69
N PHE A 128 -7.88 -19.37 -4.73
CA PHE A 128 -8.46 -19.29 -6.07
C PHE A 128 -8.12 -20.57 -6.85
N ASP A 129 -9.15 -21.23 -7.39
CA ASP A 129 -8.96 -22.50 -8.09
C ASP A 129 -8.31 -22.35 -9.47
N ASP A 130 -8.52 -21.21 -10.13
CA ASP A 130 -8.06 -20.95 -11.49
C ASP A 130 -7.44 -19.55 -11.62
N GLU A 131 -6.62 -19.37 -12.65
CA GLU A 131 -6.08 -18.07 -13.04
C GLU A 131 -7.14 -17.23 -13.78
N GLY A 132 -6.95 -15.91 -13.81
CA GLY A 132 -7.84 -14.98 -14.51
C GLY A 132 -8.38 -13.87 -13.62
N VAL A 133 -9.34 -13.12 -14.17
CA VAL A 133 -9.96 -11.99 -13.49
C VAL A 133 -11.13 -12.48 -12.63
N TYR A 134 -11.17 -11.99 -11.40
CA TYR A 134 -12.25 -12.17 -10.44
C TYR A 134 -12.80 -10.80 -10.02
N ASP A 135 -14.09 -10.75 -9.72
CA ASP A 135 -14.75 -9.61 -9.12
C ASP A 135 -14.93 -9.88 -7.62
N ILE A 136 -14.38 -9.01 -6.79
CA ILE A 136 -14.54 -9.03 -5.34
C ILE A 136 -15.54 -7.95 -4.97
N THR A 137 -16.71 -8.35 -4.50
CA THR A 137 -17.79 -7.44 -4.13
C THR A 137 -17.96 -7.43 -2.62
N ALA A 138 -18.08 -6.24 -2.03
CA ALA A 138 -18.39 -6.06 -0.61
C ALA A 138 -19.65 -5.20 -0.44
N THR A 139 -20.46 -5.51 0.55
CA THR A 139 -21.64 -4.71 0.91
C THR A 139 -21.47 -4.11 2.29
N TYR A 140 -21.40 -2.79 2.39
CA TYR A 140 -21.20 -2.07 3.65
C TYR A 140 -22.07 -0.82 3.70
N ASP A 141 -22.74 -0.59 4.83
CA ASP A 141 -23.66 0.53 5.05
C ASP A 141 -24.69 0.73 3.90
N GLY A 142 -25.21 -0.39 3.38
CA GLY A 142 -26.17 -0.40 2.26
C GLY A 142 -25.57 -0.11 0.87
N ALA A 143 -24.28 0.24 0.78
CA ALA A 143 -23.57 0.39 -0.48
C ALA A 143 -22.93 -0.94 -0.90
N THR A 144 -22.99 -1.24 -2.20
CA THR A 144 -22.28 -2.38 -2.80
C THR A 144 -21.14 -1.86 -3.64
N MET A 145 -19.94 -2.39 -3.42
CA MET A 145 -18.69 -1.93 -4.02
C MET A 145 -17.96 -3.13 -4.59
N THR A 146 -17.41 -3.00 -5.80
CA THR A 146 -16.69 -4.09 -6.47
C THR A 146 -15.27 -3.67 -6.81
N SER A 147 -14.33 -4.59 -6.61
CA SER A 147 -12.92 -4.46 -6.95
C SER A 147 -12.50 -5.64 -7.82
N GLN A 148 -11.87 -5.36 -8.96
CA GLN A 148 -11.34 -6.41 -9.84
C GLN A 148 -9.99 -6.89 -9.34
N LEU A 149 -9.77 -8.21 -9.42
CA LEU A 149 -8.55 -8.88 -9.01
C LEU A 149 -8.06 -9.80 -10.12
N GLN A 150 -6.78 -9.70 -10.48
CA GLN A 150 -6.13 -10.66 -11.36
C GLN A 150 -5.44 -11.76 -10.53
N VAL A 151 -5.78 -13.02 -10.82
CA VAL A 151 -5.12 -14.22 -10.30
C VAL A 151 -4.17 -14.78 -11.35
N PHE A 152 -2.99 -15.19 -10.92
CA PHE A 152 -1.88 -15.60 -11.78
C PHE A 152 -1.48 -17.06 -11.52
N PRO A 153 -0.91 -17.75 -12.52
CA PRO A 153 -0.25 -19.03 -12.26
C PRO A 153 0.90 -18.84 -11.27
N GLN A 154 1.07 -19.82 -10.36
CA GLN A 154 2.05 -19.73 -9.27
C GLN A 154 3.49 -19.47 -9.75
N SER A 155 3.84 -19.92 -10.97
CA SER A 155 5.16 -19.69 -11.57
C SER A 155 5.47 -18.24 -11.90
N GLU A 156 4.46 -17.37 -11.98
CA GLU A 156 4.64 -15.93 -12.26
C GLU A 156 4.74 -15.10 -10.98
N VAL A 157 4.28 -15.63 -9.84
CA VAL A 157 4.34 -14.94 -8.55
C VAL A 157 5.71 -15.17 -7.93
N VAL A 158 6.52 -14.11 -7.89
CA VAL A 158 7.90 -14.15 -7.37
C VAL A 158 7.99 -14.06 -5.84
N SER A 159 6.93 -13.60 -5.19
CA SER A 159 6.89 -13.50 -3.72
C SER A 159 6.68 -14.89 -3.11
N PRO A 160 7.27 -15.18 -1.93
CA PRO A 160 7.01 -16.44 -1.24
C PRO A 160 5.52 -16.58 -0.91
N VAL A 161 4.96 -17.76 -1.19
CA VAL A 161 3.55 -18.09 -0.89
C VAL A 161 3.47 -19.14 0.21
N VAL A 162 2.29 -19.29 0.82
CA VAL A 162 2.09 -20.25 1.92
C VAL A 162 2.50 -21.66 1.49
N GLY A 163 3.27 -22.34 2.34
CA GLY A 163 3.77 -23.70 2.10
C GLY A 163 5.11 -23.75 1.36
N GLN A 164 5.60 -22.65 0.78
CA GLN A 164 6.94 -22.58 0.23
C GLN A 164 7.98 -22.30 1.32
N GLN A 165 9.21 -22.74 1.06
CA GLN A 165 10.37 -22.39 1.88
C GLN A 165 10.63 -20.88 1.78
N LEU A 166 10.80 -20.21 2.93
CA LEU A 166 11.24 -18.82 2.96
C LEU A 166 12.62 -18.71 2.28
N PRO A 167 12.80 -17.83 1.27
CA PRO A 167 14.07 -17.66 0.62
C PRO A 167 15.16 -17.20 1.59
N SER A 168 16.39 -17.69 1.35
CA SER A 168 17.57 -17.17 2.02
C SER A 168 17.92 -15.81 1.46
N ALA A 169 18.09 -14.83 2.35
CA ALA A 169 18.60 -13.51 2.01
C ALA A 169 19.29 -12.92 3.25
N PRO A 170 20.43 -12.23 3.10
CA PRO A 170 21.05 -11.54 4.22
C PRO A 170 20.15 -10.40 4.70
N THR A 171 19.98 -10.26 6.01
CA THR A 171 19.34 -9.09 6.61
C THR A 171 20.33 -8.29 7.46
N PRO A 172 20.28 -6.95 7.41
CA PRO A 172 21.09 -6.08 8.25
C PRO A 172 20.98 -6.39 9.74
N THR A 173 22.13 -6.34 10.43
CA THR A 173 22.23 -6.43 11.88
C THR A 173 23.10 -5.29 12.42
N THR A 174 23.09 -5.10 13.74
CA THR A 174 23.98 -4.15 14.42
C THR A 174 25.46 -4.49 14.27
N GLU A 175 25.81 -5.75 14.03
CA GLU A 175 27.19 -6.19 13.77
C GLU A 175 27.58 -6.09 12.29
N LYS A 176 26.60 -6.24 11.38
CA LYS A 176 26.79 -6.19 9.93
C LYS A 176 25.61 -5.47 9.27
N SER A 177 25.75 -4.17 9.07
CA SER A 177 24.65 -3.32 8.60
C SER A 177 24.39 -3.37 7.10
N PHE A 178 25.32 -3.88 6.28
CA PHE A 178 25.21 -3.83 4.81
C PHE A 178 24.88 -2.43 4.28
N ASP A 179 25.55 -1.41 4.80
CA ASP A 179 25.32 0.00 4.44
C ASP A 179 23.95 0.57 4.81
N VAL A 180 23.11 -0.18 5.53
CA VAL A 180 21.83 0.30 6.07
C VAL A 180 22.05 1.23 7.25
N ASP A 181 21.70 2.49 7.07
CA ASP A 181 21.82 3.59 8.02
C ASP A 181 20.63 4.60 7.86
N PRO A 182 19.78 4.75 8.89
CA PRO A 182 19.82 4.03 10.16
C PRO A 182 19.40 2.56 10.00
N ILE A 183 19.88 1.67 10.89
CA ILE A 183 19.48 0.25 10.91
C ILE A 183 17.96 0.07 11.17
N CYS A 184 17.35 1.06 11.82
CA CYS A 184 15.92 1.13 12.11
C CYS A 184 15.47 2.58 11.99
N THR A 185 14.43 2.83 11.20
CA THR A 185 13.81 4.15 11.05
C THR A 185 12.67 4.36 12.05
N LEU A 186 12.31 3.37 12.86
CA LEU A 186 11.41 3.54 14.01
C LEU A 186 12.12 4.30 15.14
N VAL A 187 11.36 5.14 15.85
CA VAL A 187 11.83 5.84 17.04
C VAL A 187 10.90 5.56 18.22
N PRO A 188 11.40 4.99 19.34
CA PRO A 188 12.75 4.45 19.53
C PRO A 188 13.03 3.23 18.63
N GLN A 189 14.32 2.93 18.39
CA GLN A 189 14.75 1.78 17.59
C GLN A 189 14.18 0.48 18.17
N CYS A 190 13.69 -0.41 17.30
CA CYS A 190 13.18 -1.73 17.69
C CYS A 190 14.32 -2.72 18.04
N PRO A 191 14.05 -3.80 18.81
CA PRO A 191 15.08 -4.74 19.24
C PRO A 191 15.44 -5.83 18.20
N PHE A 192 14.89 -5.79 16.99
CA PHE A 192 14.89 -6.89 16.02
C PHE A 192 16.06 -6.89 15.02
N HIS A 193 17.22 -6.31 15.39
CA HIS A 193 18.40 -6.14 14.51
C HIS A 193 19.64 -6.92 14.98
N THR A 194 19.43 -8.02 15.71
CA THR A 194 20.52 -8.83 16.29
C THR A 194 20.75 -10.14 15.54
N VAL A 195 19.80 -10.55 14.69
CA VAL A 195 19.83 -11.83 13.97
C VAL A 195 19.71 -11.58 12.48
N ASN A 196 20.62 -12.18 11.71
CA ASN A 196 20.55 -12.25 10.26
C ASN A 196 19.61 -13.39 9.82
N LEU A 197 18.76 -13.15 8.85
CA LEU A 197 17.81 -14.14 8.33
C LEU A 197 18.50 -15.41 7.83
N GLU A 198 19.63 -15.30 7.12
CA GLU A 198 20.36 -16.50 6.63
C GLU A 198 20.78 -17.43 7.76
N ASP A 199 21.19 -16.85 8.90
CA ASP A 199 21.61 -17.61 10.09
C ASP A 199 20.42 -18.16 10.89
N ALA A 200 19.25 -17.53 10.77
CA ALA A 200 18.03 -18.01 11.42
C ALA A 200 17.38 -19.18 10.67
N LEU A 201 17.55 -19.26 9.35
CA LEU A 201 16.96 -20.31 8.52
C LEU A 201 17.51 -21.69 8.90
N GLY A 202 16.59 -22.62 9.13
CA GLY A 202 16.93 -23.98 9.58
C GLY A 202 17.18 -24.11 11.09
N GLY A 203 17.01 -23.03 11.86
CA GLY A 203 16.99 -23.07 13.32
C GLY A 203 15.71 -23.66 13.90
N ASP A 204 15.69 -23.83 15.23
CA ASP A 204 14.60 -24.51 15.96
C ASP A 204 13.38 -23.62 16.27
N LYS A 205 13.48 -22.30 16.02
CA LYS A 205 12.42 -21.33 16.33
C LYS A 205 11.73 -20.85 15.06
N PRO A 206 10.39 -20.67 15.08
CA PRO A 206 9.68 -19.95 14.03
C PRO A 206 10.24 -18.54 13.83
N ILE A 207 10.29 -18.11 12.57
CA ILE A 207 10.81 -16.80 12.17
C ILE A 207 9.63 -15.87 11.88
N VAL A 208 9.66 -14.67 12.46
CA VAL A 208 8.82 -13.54 12.07
C VAL A 208 9.71 -12.52 11.38
N LEU A 209 9.57 -12.38 10.07
CA LEU A 209 10.26 -11.37 9.28
C LEU A 209 9.30 -10.24 8.93
N LEU A 210 9.61 -9.02 9.36
CA LEU A 210 8.90 -7.80 8.95
C LEU A 210 9.83 -6.94 8.09
N VAL A 211 9.46 -6.77 6.83
CA VAL A 211 10.09 -5.80 5.92
C VAL A 211 9.28 -4.51 5.95
N ALA A 212 9.84 -3.46 6.53
CA ALA A 212 9.14 -2.21 6.75
C ALA A 212 10.12 -1.04 6.88
N THR A 213 9.71 0.15 6.43
CA THR A 213 10.49 1.38 6.63
C THR A 213 9.64 2.45 7.34
N PRO A 214 9.47 2.35 8.67
CA PRO A 214 8.58 3.21 9.47
C PRO A 214 8.57 4.70 9.11
N ALA A 215 9.73 5.33 8.91
CA ALA A 215 9.79 6.77 8.64
C ALA A 215 9.53 7.15 7.17
N TYR A 216 9.61 6.20 6.23
CA TYR A 216 9.60 6.47 4.79
C TYR A 216 8.46 5.76 4.04
N CYS A 217 7.67 4.96 4.75
CA CYS A 217 6.54 4.22 4.23
C CYS A 217 5.37 5.13 3.89
N GLN A 218 4.94 5.14 2.62
CA GLN A 218 3.92 6.06 2.11
C GLN A 218 2.51 5.81 2.67
N THR A 219 2.25 4.60 3.19
CA THR A 219 0.92 4.19 3.64
C THR A 219 0.70 4.39 5.14
N ALA A 220 1.69 4.88 5.88
CA ALA A 220 1.68 5.06 7.34
C ALA A 220 1.40 3.79 8.17
N PHE A 221 1.26 2.60 7.56
CA PHE A 221 1.06 1.34 8.28
C PHE A 221 2.35 0.77 8.89
N CYS A 222 3.50 1.06 8.28
CA CYS A 222 4.77 0.41 8.64
C CYS A 222 5.19 0.67 10.10
N GLY A 223 5.09 1.92 10.57
CA GLY A 223 5.46 2.29 11.95
C GLY A 223 4.58 1.62 13.00
N PRO A 224 3.25 1.81 12.96
CA PRO A 224 2.33 1.17 13.91
C PRO A 224 2.39 -0.36 13.87
N THR A 225 2.53 -0.96 12.69
CA THR A 225 2.67 -2.43 12.56
C THR A 225 3.92 -2.94 13.27
N LEU A 226 5.06 -2.27 13.10
CA LEU A 226 6.29 -2.63 13.81
C LEU A 226 6.17 -2.39 15.31
N GLY A 227 5.52 -1.30 15.74
CA GLY A 227 5.23 -1.03 17.15
C GLY A 227 4.41 -2.16 17.81
N ASN A 228 3.31 -2.57 17.19
CA ASN A 228 2.51 -3.69 17.68
C ASN A 228 3.31 -4.99 17.71
N LEU A 229 4.20 -5.22 16.75
CA LEU A 229 5.08 -6.39 16.75
C LEU A 229 6.08 -6.36 17.93
N VAL A 230 6.60 -5.19 18.30
CA VAL A 230 7.43 -5.01 19.50
C VAL A 230 6.66 -5.43 20.75
N ASP A 231 5.45 -4.92 20.91
CA ASP A 231 4.61 -5.23 22.08
C ASP A 231 4.24 -6.73 22.13
N LEU A 232 3.88 -7.33 21.00
CA LEU A 232 3.51 -8.75 20.91
C LEU A 232 4.69 -9.72 21.08
N ALA A 233 5.91 -9.28 20.78
CA ALA A 233 7.12 -10.06 20.96
C ALA A 233 7.75 -9.90 22.35
N GLU A 234 7.27 -8.95 23.15
CA GLU A 234 7.83 -8.70 24.49
C GLU A 234 7.76 -9.97 25.35
N GLY A 235 8.91 -10.37 25.90
CA GLY A 235 9.02 -11.55 26.75
C GLY A 235 8.93 -12.91 26.02
N ARG A 236 8.79 -12.93 24.69
CA ARG A 236 8.76 -14.17 23.91
C ARG A 236 10.18 -14.62 23.53
N ASP A 237 10.56 -15.81 24.00
CA ASP A 237 11.80 -16.48 23.61
C ASP A 237 11.56 -17.64 22.63
N ASP A 238 10.31 -17.90 22.26
CA ASP A 238 9.91 -18.97 21.36
C ASP A 238 9.95 -18.56 19.87
N LEU A 239 10.24 -17.29 19.57
CA LEU A 239 10.31 -16.74 18.22
C LEU A 239 11.69 -16.14 17.92
N THR A 240 12.06 -16.14 16.65
CA THR A 240 13.10 -15.26 16.10
C THR A 240 12.41 -14.15 15.32
N VAL A 241 12.51 -12.90 15.80
CA VAL A 241 11.89 -11.74 15.16
C VAL A 241 12.96 -10.89 14.50
N ILE A 242 12.76 -10.57 13.22
CA ILE A 242 13.70 -9.81 12.37
C ILE A 242 12.94 -8.64 11.75
N HIS A 243 13.46 -7.43 11.92
CA HIS A 243 13.02 -6.25 11.16
C HIS A 243 14.10 -5.89 10.13
N ALA A 244 13.70 -5.79 8.86
CA ALA A 244 14.54 -5.31 7.78
C ALA A 244 13.98 -4.00 7.19
N GLU A 245 14.84 -2.99 7.10
CA GLU A 245 14.59 -1.78 6.31
C GLU A 245 14.63 -2.11 4.82
N VAL A 246 13.86 -1.36 4.02
CA VAL A 246 13.85 -1.53 2.55
C VAL A 246 15.04 -0.81 1.90
N TYR A 247 15.51 0.27 2.52
CA TYR A 247 16.47 1.20 1.94
C TYR A 247 17.74 1.27 2.77
N GLN A 248 18.90 1.41 2.12
CA GLN A 248 20.17 1.59 2.80
C GLN A 248 20.29 2.97 3.44
N ARG A 249 20.08 4.05 2.67
CA ARG A 249 20.25 5.43 3.16
C ARG A 249 19.11 6.32 2.69
N PRO A 250 17.86 6.08 3.15
CA PRO A 250 16.69 6.78 2.65
C PRO A 250 16.73 8.30 2.91
N ALA A 251 17.46 8.76 3.94
CA ALA A 251 17.67 10.19 4.20
C ALA A 251 18.47 10.91 3.10
N GLU A 252 19.31 10.19 2.35
CA GLU A 252 20.13 10.74 1.27
C GLU A 252 19.38 10.81 -0.06
N ALA A 253 18.18 10.23 -0.14
CA ALA A 253 17.39 10.14 -1.36
C ALA A 253 16.78 11.48 -1.83
N GLY A 254 17.03 12.59 -1.11
CA GLY A 254 16.59 13.92 -1.52
C GLY A 254 15.07 14.10 -1.63
N GLY A 255 14.29 13.23 -0.98
CA GLY A 255 12.83 13.21 -1.04
C GLY A 255 12.24 12.31 -2.12
N ASP A 256 13.07 11.67 -2.95
CA ASP A 256 12.63 10.67 -3.94
C ASP A 256 13.24 9.30 -3.63
N LEU A 257 12.49 8.48 -2.90
CA LEU A 257 12.89 7.13 -2.49
C LEU A 257 13.12 6.18 -3.66
N ALA A 258 12.68 6.50 -4.88
CA ALA A 258 13.02 5.71 -6.06
C ALA A 258 14.52 5.72 -6.36
N ASN A 259 15.26 6.72 -5.87
CA ASN A 259 16.70 6.84 -6.02
C ASN A 259 17.49 6.29 -4.82
N ALA A 260 16.80 5.85 -3.76
CA ALA A 260 17.45 5.30 -2.59
C ALA A 260 17.96 3.87 -2.90
N PRO A 261 19.23 3.54 -2.61
CA PRO A 261 19.70 2.16 -2.74
C PRO A 261 18.86 1.23 -1.85
N LEU A 262 18.49 0.06 -2.38
CA LEU A 262 17.81 -0.98 -1.61
C LEU A 262 18.80 -1.69 -0.69
N ALA A 263 18.31 -2.06 0.50
CA ALA A 263 19.05 -2.82 1.52
C ALA A 263 19.41 -4.23 1.03
#